data_AF-A0AA51RT31-F1
#
_entry.id   AF-A0AA51RT31-F1
#
_cell.length_a   1.000
_cell.length_b   1.000
_cell.length_c   1.000
_cell.angle_alpha   90.00
_cell.angle_beta   90.00
_cell.angle_gamma   90.00
#
_symmetry.space_group_name_H-M   'P 1'
#
loop_
_entity.id
_entity.type
_entity.pdbx_description
1 polymer ?
#
loop_
_entity_poly.entity_id
_entity_poly.type
_entity_poly.pdbx_seq_one_letter_code
_entity_poly.pdbx_strand_id
1 'polypeptide(L)'
;MTELPSSHTESNDEHDLFDDWSAHPIQVGEFVIDFNEKTVTTSSGEVRNITPNSIRLLLLLLQKSSSYVSLNDIHKFIYGNQYKDDSSTRKQVTVLRKLFDDTDKEKNTSKIS
;
A
#
# COMPACT_ATOMS: atom_id res chain seq x y z
N MET A 1 10.72 -8.58 17.66
CA MET A 1 10.31 -9.63 16.72
C MET A 1 8.80 -9.55 16.67
N THR A 2 8.23 -9.02 15.60
CA THR A 2 6.77 -8.86 15.47
C THR A 2 6.32 -9.90 14.45
N GLU A 3 5.59 -10.89 14.94
CA GLU A 3 5.14 -12.05 14.17
C GLU A 3 4.00 -11.63 13.25
N LEU A 4 4.11 -11.98 11.97
CA LEU A 4 3.01 -11.84 11.01
C LEU A 4 1.84 -12.72 11.46
N PRO A 5 0.59 -12.25 11.39
CA PRO A 5 -0.57 -13.04 11.80
C PRO A 5 -0.61 -14.36 11.03
N SER A 6 -0.56 -15.46 11.78
CA SER A 6 -0.55 -16.83 11.28
C SER A 6 -1.99 -17.33 11.13
N SER A 7 -2.69 -16.85 10.11
CA SER A 7 -3.96 -17.43 9.68
C SER A 7 -4.24 -17.04 8.22
N HIS A 8 -3.62 -17.75 7.29
CA HIS A 8 -4.01 -17.72 5.88
C HIS A 8 -5.38 -18.40 5.73
N THR A 9 -6.45 -17.64 5.97
CA THR A 9 -7.72 -17.89 5.29
C THR A 9 -7.53 -17.50 3.82
N GLU A 10 -7.79 -18.43 2.89
CA GLU A 10 -7.81 -18.20 1.44
C GLU A 10 -8.97 -17.27 1.01
N SER A 11 -9.35 -16.29 1.83
CA SER A 11 -10.36 -15.32 1.44
C SER A 11 -9.74 -14.30 0.49
N ASN A 12 -10.35 -14.16 -0.68
CA ASN A 12 -9.99 -13.14 -1.67
C ASN A 12 -10.83 -11.86 -1.49
N ASP A 13 -11.65 -11.80 -0.44
CA ASP A 13 -12.55 -10.67 -0.20
C ASP A 13 -11.82 -9.53 0.53
N GLU A 14 -11.93 -8.32 -0.04
CA GLU A 14 -11.29 -7.10 0.45
C GLU A 14 -11.59 -6.83 1.94
N HIS A 15 -12.82 -7.12 2.38
CA HIS A 15 -13.27 -6.89 3.74
C HIS A 15 -12.53 -7.75 4.75
N ASP A 16 -12.39 -9.05 4.47
CA ASP A 16 -11.70 -9.98 5.37
C ASP A 16 -10.21 -9.63 5.50
N LEU A 17 -9.59 -9.19 4.39
CA LEU A 17 -8.22 -8.71 4.39
C LEU A 17 -8.08 -7.41 5.19
N PHE A 18 -9.02 -6.48 5.05
CA PHE A 18 -8.97 -5.25 5.83
C PHE A 18 -9.09 -5.53 7.32
N ASP A 19 -10.02 -6.39 7.75
CA ASP A 19 -10.23 -6.71 9.15
C ASP A 19 -9.00 -7.38 9.80
N ASP A 20 -8.37 -8.32 9.08
CA ASP A 20 -7.16 -9.02 9.58
C ASP A 20 -5.97 -8.05 9.74
N TRP A 21 -5.74 -7.20 8.73
CA TRP A 21 -4.59 -6.30 8.72
C TRP A 21 -4.80 -5.01 9.51
N SER A 22 -6.05 -4.62 9.80
CA SER A 22 -6.38 -3.38 10.54
C SER A 22 -6.41 -3.56 12.05
N ALA A 23 -6.22 -4.77 12.58
CA ALA A 23 -6.21 -5.00 14.03
C ALA A 23 -5.15 -4.16 14.77
N HIS A 24 -4.00 -3.89 14.12
CA HIS A 24 -2.91 -3.11 14.69
C HIS A 24 -2.10 -2.43 13.59
N PRO A 25 -1.36 -1.34 13.89
CA PRO A 25 -0.37 -0.82 12.97
C PRO A 25 0.68 -1.88 12.62
N ILE A 26 1.02 -2.00 11.35
CA ILE A 26 2.03 -2.94 10.86
C ILE A 26 3.30 -2.22 10.43
N GLN A 27 4.45 -2.87 10.61
CA GLN A 27 5.72 -2.33 10.13
C GLN A 27 6.14 -3.00 8.83
N VAL A 28 6.39 -2.20 7.79
CA VAL A 28 6.88 -2.63 6.48
C VAL A 28 8.15 -1.85 6.17
N GLY A 29 9.29 -2.50 6.37
CA GLY A 29 10.58 -1.83 6.31
C GLY A 29 10.67 -0.69 7.34
N GLU A 30 10.89 0.52 6.86
CA GLU A 30 11.00 1.73 7.68
C GLU A 30 9.66 2.44 7.95
N PHE A 31 8.57 1.92 7.38
CA PHE A 31 7.26 2.53 7.45
C PHE A 31 6.35 1.81 8.45
N VAL A 32 5.54 2.58 9.16
CA VAL A 32 4.45 2.06 10.01
C VAL A 32 3.13 2.40 9.33
N ILE A 33 2.35 1.39 8.98
CA ILE A 33 1.06 1.54 8.30
C ILE A 33 -0.05 1.27 9.30
N ASP A 34 -0.96 2.23 9.46
CA ASP A 34 -2.20 2.07 10.22
C ASP A 34 -3.39 2.11 9.26
N PHE A 35 -4.04 0.96 9.08
CA PHE A 35 -5.19 0.84 8.17
C PHE A 35 -6.48 1.43 8.75
N ASN A 36 -6.64 1.48 10.07
CA ASN A 36 -7.80 2.10 10.72
C ASN A 36 -7.74 3.62 10.58
N GLU A 37 -6.60 4.20 10.92
CA GLU A 37 -6.34 5.64 10.79
C GLU A 37 -6.07 6.04 9.34
N LYS A 38 -5.83 5.07 8.45
CA LYS A 38 -5.52 5.26 7.02
C LYS A 38 -4.27 6.11 6.83
N THR A 39 -3.21 5.81 7.57
CA THR A 39 -1.96 6.56 7.56
C THR A 39 -0.73 5.70 7.38
N VAL A 40 0.32 6.28 6.81
CA VAL A 40 1.69 5.76 6.83
C VAL A 40 2.55 6.74 7.61
N THR A 41 3.26 6.27 8.63
CA THR A 41 4.31 7.01 9.31
C THR A 41 5.67 6.60 8.77
N THR A 42 6.48 7.57 8.33
CA THR A 42 7.85 7.34 7.84
C THR A 42 8.85 7.23 8.99
N SER A 43 10.09 6.84 8.70
CA SER A 43 11.18 6.82 9.68
C SER A 43 11.54 8.21 10.24
N SER A 44 11.21 9.29 9.52
CA SER A 44 11.35 10.67 10.01
C SER A 44 10.21 11.10 10.94
N GLY A 45 9.18 10.27 11.12
CA GLY A 45 7.97 10.58 11.87
C GLY A 45 6.92 11.36 11.08
N GLU A 46 7.11 11.56 9.77
CA GLU A 46 6.12 12.19 8.91
C GLU A 46 4.91 11.25 8.72
N VAL A 47 3.69 11.79 8.90
CA VAL A 47 2.44 11.03 8.74
C VAL A 47 1.79 11.41 7.41
N ARG A 48 1.59 10.42 6.54
CA ARG A 48 0.99 10.56 5.20
C ARG A 48 -0.35 9.84 5.15
N ASN A 49 -1.38 10.48 4.60
CA ASN A 49 -2.71 9.87 4.44
C ASN A 49 -2.74 8.89 3.25
N ILE A 50 -3.44 7.77 3.43
CA ILE A 50 -3.61 6.72 2.43
C ILE A 50 -5.02 6.81 1.82
N THR A 51 -5.09 6.84 0.50
CA THR A 51 -6.38 6.77 -0.21
C THR A 51 -6.99 5.37 -0.14
N PRO A 52 -8.32 5.21 -0.25
CA PRO A 52 -8.96 3.89 -0.23
C PRO A 52 -8.40 2.91 -1.27
N ASN A 53 -8.14 3.36 -2.50
CA ASN A 53 -7.54 2.51 -3.54
C ASN A 53 -6.09 2.12 -3.22
N SER A 54 -5.36 2.98 -2.52
CA SER A 54 -3.99 2.67 -2.06
C SER A 54 -4.01 1.63 -0.95
N ILE A 55 -5.00 1.67 -0.04
CA ILE A 55 -5.22 0.64 0.97
C ILE A 55 -5.49 -0.71 0.28
N ARG A 56 -6.44 -0.75 -0.66
CA ARG A 56 -6.75 -1.98 -1.43
C ARG A 56 -5.53 -2.55 -2.12
N LEU A 57 -4.77 -1.71 -2.82
CA LEU A 57 -3.54 -2.15 -3.48
C LEU A 57 -2.52 -2.68 -2.47
N LEU A 58 -2.35 -2.02 -1.34
CA LEU A 58 -1.40 -2.44 -0.31
C LEU A 58 -1.79 -3.79 0.30
N LEU A 59 -3.07 -3.99 0.63
CA LEU A 59 -3.59 -5.28 1.12
C LEU A 59 -3.33 -6.41 0.13
N LEU A 60 -3.61 -6.20 -1.16
CA LEU A 60 -3.33 -7.17 -2.21
C LEU A 60 -1.83 -7.54 -2.27
N LEU A 61 -0.96 -6.53 -2.18
CA LEU A 61 0.49 -6.73 -2.22
C LEU A 61 1.03 -7.42 -0.96
N LEU A 62 0.45 -7.17 0.21
CA LEU A 62 0.80 -7.85 1.45
C LEU A 62 0.39 -9.33 1.40
N GLN A 63 -0.86 -9.60 1.00
CA GLN A 63 -1.37 -10.95 0.83
C GLN A 63 -0.54 -11.76 -0.18
N LYS A 64 -0.08 -11.12 -1.26
CA LYS A 64 0.72 -11.75 -2.33
C LYS A 64 2.19 -11.33 -2.31
N SER A 65 2.74 -11.02 -1.14
CA SER A 65 4.10 -10.48 -0.99
C SER A 65 5.21 -11.36 -1.59
N SER A 66 4.97 -12.68 -1.67
CA SER A 66 5.91 -13.66 -2.22
C SER A 66 5.66 -13.99 -3.70
N SER A 67 4.75 -13.27 -4.37
CA SER A 67 4.29 -13.59 -5.73
C SER A 67 4.22 -12.35 -6.62
N TYR A 68 4.37 -12.58 -7.93
CA TYR A 68 4.10 -11.53 -8.91
C TYR A 68 2.60 -11.22 -8.97
N VAL A 69 2.24 -9.94 -8.89
CA VAL A 69 0.86 -9.44 -9.05
C VAL A 69 0.76 -8.70 -10.39
N SER A 70 -0.10 -9.17 -11.29
CA SER A 70 -0.27 -8.55 -12.60
C SER A 70 -1.10 -7.27 -12.53
N LEU A 71 -0.99 -6.41 -13.55
CA LEU A 71 -1.86 -5.22 -13.67
C LEU A 71 -3.35 -5.58 -13.71
N ASN A 72 -3.70 -6.71 -14.31
CA ASN A 72 -5.07 -7.20 -14.38
C ASN A 72 -5.58 -7.64 -13.00
N ASP A 73 -4.73 -8.26 -12.17
CA ASP A 73 -5.10 -8.63 -10.79
C ASP A 73 -5.35 -7.38 -9.96
N ILE A 74 -4.49 -6.36 -10.10
CA ILE A 74 -4.67 -5.06 -9.44
C ILE A 74 -5.99 -4.41 -9.89
N HIS A 75 -6.25 -4.39 -11.20
CA HIS A 75 -7.46 -3.79 -11.76
C HIS A 75 -8.71 -4.46 -11.20
N LYS A 76 -8.78 -5.80 -11.25
CA LYS A 76 -9.89 -6.58 -10.72
C LYS A 76 -10.08 -6.38 -9.22
N PHE A 77 -9.00 -6.33 -8.46
CA PHE A 77 -9.09 -6.18 -7.00
C PHE A 77 -9.57 -4.78 -6.59
N ILE A 78 -9.04 -3.73 -7.20
CA ILE A 78 -9.36 -2.34 -6.81
C ILE A 78 -10.72 -1.90 -7.37
N TYR A 79 -10.99 -2.23 -8.64
CA TYR A 79 -12.12 -1.69 -9.41
C TYR A 79 -13.21 -2.72 -9.70
N GLY A 80 -12.99 -4.01 -9.43
CA GLY A 80 -13.94 -5.07 -9.73
C GLY A 80 -14.25 -5.14 -11.22
N ASN A 81 -15.55 -5.09 -11.54
CA ASN A 81 -16.05 -5.10 -12.92
C ASN A 81 -16.12 -3.70 -13.57
N GLN A 82 -15.64 -2.65 -12.89
CA GLN A 82 -15.66 -1.31 -13.45
C GLN A 82 -14.63 -1.17 -14.57
N TYR A 83 -15.06 -0.64 -15.71
CA TYR A 83 -14.14 -0.30 -16.79
C TYR A 83 -13.23 0.85 -16.35
N LYS A 84 -11.93 0.54 -16.25
CA LYS A 84 -10.84 1.51 -16.07
C LYS A 84 -9.74 1.13 -17.05
N ASP A 85 -9.13 2.14 -17.65
CA ASP A 85 -8.01 1.93 -18.55
C ASP A 85 -6.74 1.53 -17.76
N ASP A 86 -5.81 0.87 -18.44
CA ASP A 86 -4.52 0.45 -17.85
C ASP A 86 -3.71 1.62 -17.26
N SER A 87 -3.86 2.84 -17.80
CA SER A 87 -3.17 4.02 -17.28
C SER A 87 -3.68 4.38 -15.88
N SER A 88 -4.99 4.22 -15.63
CA SER A 88 -5.57 4.41 -14.29
C SER A 88 -4.96 3.44 -13.27
N THR A 89 -4.86 2.15 -13.61
CA THR A 89 -4.21 1.13 -12.74
C THR A 89 -2.74 1.46 -12.50
N ARG A 90 -1.99 1.83 -13.55
CA ARG A 90 -0.57 2.24 -13.43
C ARG A 90 -0.38 3.52 -12.61
N LYS A 91 -1.29 4.48 -12.73
CA LYS A 91 -1.31 5.69 -11.89
C LYS A 91 -1.49 5.31 -10.43
N GLN A 92 -2.38 4.37 -10.13
CA GLN A 92 -2.59 3.92 -8.75
C GLN A 92 -1.32 3.30 -8.14
N VAL A 93 -0.58 2.49 -8.91
CA VAL A 93 0.74 1.96 -8.49
C VAL A 93 1.74 3.10 -8.26
N THR A 94 1.76 4.11 -9.15
CA THR A 94 2.62 5.30 -9.00
C THR A 94 2.28 6.09 -7.74
N VAL A 95 0.99 6.29 -7.45
CA VAL A 95 0.53 6.98 -6.23
C VAL A 95 0.96 6.20 -4.99
N LEU A 96 0.80 4.88 -4.98
CA LEU A 96 1.26 4.05 -3.86
C LEU A 96 2.78 4.18 -3.67
N ARG A 97 3.57 4.09 -4.75
CA ARG A 97 5.03 4.26 -4.66
C ARG A 97 5.41 5.58 -4.01
N LYS A 98 4.80 6.69 -4.42
CA LYS A 98 5.06 8.01 -3.85
C LYS A 98 4.78 8.10 -2.34
N LEU A 99 3.86 7.30 -1.80
CA LEU A 99 3.62 7.27 -0.36
C LEU A 99 4.83 6.68 0.40
N PHE A 100 5.54 5.74 -0.22
CA PHE A 100 6.70 5.03 0.35
C PHE A 100 8.04 5.49 -0.25
N ASP A 101 8.01 6.48 -1.13
CA ASP A 101 9.21 7.07 -1.69
C ASP A 101 9.61 8.24 -0.79
N ASP A 102 10.83 8.18 -0.24
CA ASP A 102 11.37 9.21 0.65
C ASP A 102 12.34 10.14 -0.10
N THR A 103 12.31 10.10 -1.44
CA THR A 103 13.18 10.87 -2.35
C THR A 103 12.93 12.39 -2.39
N ASP A 104 12.09 12.94 -1.50
CA ASP A 104 12.09 14.38 -1.24
C ASP A 104 13.41 14.88 -0.59
N LYS A 105 14.31 13.97 -0.18
CA LYS A 105 15.65 14.34 0.34
C LYS A 105 16.72 14.69 -0.72
N GLU A 106 16.46 14.53 -2.02
CA GLU A 106 17.48 14.79 -3.07
C GLU A 106 17.15 15.93 -4.05
N LYS A 107 16.18 16.80 -3.76
CA LYS A 107 15.86 17.95 -4.64
C LYS A 107 16.26 19.34 -4.13
N ASN A 108 16.94 19.45 -2.97
CA ASN A 108 17.27 20.76 -2.40
C ASN A 108 18.76 21.02 -2.09
N THR A 109 19.70 20.31 -2.73
CA THR A 109 21.15 20.56 -2.57
C THR A 109 21.87 21.06 -3.82
N SER A 110 21.16 21.28 -4.93
CA SER A 110 21.78 21.76 -6.19
C SER A 110 21.17 23.08 -6.66
N LYS A 111 21.27 24.13 -5.84
CA LYS A 111 21.13 25.52 -6.31
C LYS A 111 21.85 26.52 -5.39
N ILE A 112 23.15 26.30 -5.20
CA ILE A 112 24.08 27.36 -4.78
C ILE A 112 25.29 27.27 -5.70
N SER A 113 25.30 28.08 -6.75
CA SER A 113 26.47 28.53 -7.50
C SER A 113 26.13 29.85 -8.17
#